data_AF-A0A1C5ETU8-F1
#
_entry.id   AF-A0A1C5ETU8-F1
#
_cell.length_a   1.000
_cell.length_b   1.000
_cell.length_c   1.000
_cell.angle_alpha   90.00
_cell.angle_beta   90.00
_cell.angle_gamma   90.00
#
_symmetry.space_group_name_H-M   'P 1'
#
loop_
_entity.id
_entity.type
_entity.pdbx_description
1 polymer ?
#
loop_
_entity_poly.entity_id
_entity_poly.type
_entity_poly.pdbx_seq_one_letter_code
_entity_poly.pdbx_strand_id
1 'polypeptide(L)'
;MGRIAGWFARYEPRLRAGRLVLGLLSDLPRKNCWTIAEWAGEAGPHGMQHLLCRASWDADAVRDDVREYIVEHLHDDAAVLVVDETGDVKKGTHTVGVQRQYTGTAGRIENSQVAVYLVYAGERGHAAVDRELYIPRSWTCDPDRCRAAGLGEDTTFATKPELARRMIERFLDAGHHVGWVTGDEVYGGNPKLRTALEERGIGYVLAVACSAEVTTGAGRFRADTLAAKVPKRAWQKLSAGRGAKGHRFYDWAIIDHTEPASGRHQILIRCNRTTGELAYYRCHSTEPVPLSALVKVAGSRWQVEETFQTEKGMAGLDEHQVRRYSSWTRWLTPAMLAHAFLAAVRADEHARHPGPADLVPLSCNEIQRLFITGRRPASPRHGPPTRLVRLAAPPSGAITHQPLPSTSRSPDMKITICTWSTDLGMPGAPPERTRA
;
A
#
# COMPACT_ATOMS: atom_id res chain seq x y z
N MET A 1 -21.43 -6.35 -1.96
CA MET A 1 -22.44 -5.28 -2.09
C MET A 1 -23.52 -5.29 -1.00
N GLY A 2 -24.04 -6.45 -0.57
CA GLY A 2 -25.05 -6.50 0.51
C GLY A 2 -24.60 -5.88 1.83
N ARG A 3 -23.33 -6.14 2.24
CA ARG A 3 -22.70 -5.57 3.45
C ARG A 3 -22.77 -4.04 3.50
N ILE A 4 -22.27 -3.40 2.45
CA ILE A 4 -22.13 -1.93 2.37
C ILE A 4 -23.42 -1.19 2.03
N ALA A 5 -24.54 -1.91 1.91
CA ALA A 5 -25.79 -1.36 1.41
C ALA A 5 -26.38 -0.25 2.30
N GLY A 6 -26.24 -0.38 3.62
CA GLY A 6 -26.83 0.53 4.61
C GLY A 6 -26.24 1.94 4.57
N TRP A 7 -25.05 2.11 3.98
CA TRP A 7 -24.33 3.37 3.95
C TRP A 7 -24.73 4.28 2.78
N PHE A 8 -25.67 3.87 1.93
CA PHE A 8 -26.18 4.66 0.82
C PHE A 8 -27.58 5.17 1.13
N ALA A 9 -27.77 6.49 1.12
CA ALA A 9 -29.07 7.09 1.41
C ALA A 9 -30.15 6.78 0.35
N ARG A 10 -29.76 6.37 -0.86
CA ARG A 10 -30.66 6.07 -1.98
C ARG A 10 -30.22 4.82 -2.73
N TYR A 11 -31.17 4.19 -3.41
CA TYR A 11 -30.94 2.97 -4.17
C TYR A 11 -30.05 3.18 -5.41
N GLU A 12 -30.19 4.31 -6.11
CA GLU A 12 -29.47 4.56 -7.37
C GLU A 12 -27.95 4.72 -7.16
N PRO A 13 -27.45 5.50 -6.16
CA PRO A 13 -26.04 5.51 -5.80
C PRO A 13 -25.51 4.13 -5.40
N ARG A 14 -26.29 3.32 -4.67
CA ARG A 14 -25.91 1.95 -4.30
C ARG A 14 -25.73 1.06 -5.53
N LEU A 15 -26.68 1.07 -6.46
CA LEU A 15 -26.56 0.33 -7.72
C LEU A 15 -25.33 0.76 -8.50
N ARG A 16 -25.07 2.07 -8.56
CA ARG A 16 -23.92 2.61 -9.28
C ARG A 16 -22.60 2.26 -8.59
N ALA A 17 -22.55 2.23 -7.26
CA ALA A 17 -21.39 1.73 -6.53
C ALA A 17 -21.09 0.27 -6.88
N GLY A 18 -22.14 -0.55 -7.04
CA GLY A 18 -22.00 -1.92 -7.54
C GLY A 18 -21.37 -1.96 -8.95
N ARG A 19 -21.86 -1.13 -9.87
CA ARG A 19 -21.28 -1.01 -11.23
C ARG A 19 -19.84 -0.50 -11.21
N LEU A 20 -19.52 0.44 -10.33
CA LEU A 20 -18.16 0.93 -10.14
C LEU A 20 -17.23 -0.20 -9.70
N VAL A 21 -17.58 -0.94 -8.64
CA VAL A 21 -16.79 -2.09 -8.15
C VAL A 21 -16.59 -3.13 -9.26
N LEU A 22 -17.63 -3.44 -10.04
CA LEU A 22 -17.50 -4.39 -11.15
C LEU A 22 -16.61 -3.85 -12.29
N GLY A 23 -16.70 -2.55 -12.59
CA GLY A 23 -15.80 -1.91 -13.54
C GLY A 23 -14.34 -1.92 -13.06
N LEU A 24 -14.10 -1.72 -11.76
CA LEU A 24 -12.76 -1.85 -11.17
C LEU A 24 -12.23 -3.29 -11.26
N LEU A 25 -13.10 -4.29 -11.12
CA LEU A 25 -12.78 -5.71 -11.25
C LEU A 25 -12.65 -6.19 -12.71
N SER A 26 -13.00 -5.37 -13.70
CA SER A 26 -12.99 -5.77 -15.11
C SER A 26 -11.59 -5.74 -15.76
N ASP A 27 -11.50 -6.27 -16.98
CA ASP A 27 -10.31 -6.26 -17.86
C ASP A 27 -10.16 -4.96 -18.65
N LEU A 28 -10.80 -3.87 -18.20
CA LEU A 28 -10.66 -2.57 -18.84
C LEU A 28 -9.19 -2.12 -18.87
N PRO A 29 -8.71 -1.58 -20.01
CA PRO A 29 -7.32 -1.15 -20.16
C PRO A 29 -6.99 0.07 -19.29
N ARG A 30 -8.02 0.81 -18.86
CA ARG A 30 -7.90 1.93 -17.93
C ARG A 30 -9.16 2.06 -17.08
N LYS A 31 -9.01 2.14 -15.76
CA LYS A 31 -10.07 2.23 -14.76
C LYS A 31 -10.25 3.67 -14.33
N ASN A 32 -11.08 4.41 -15.05
CA ASN A 32 -11.48 5.77 -14.68
C ASN A 32 -13.01 5.91 -14.83
N CYS A 33 -13.58 7.03 -14.37
CA CYS A 33 -15.03 7.26 -14.42
C CYS A 33 -15.62 7.16 -15.84
N TRP A 34 -14.87 7.55 -16.88
CA TRP A 34 -15.35 7.50 -18.26
C TRP A 34 -15.43 6.06 -18.75
N THR A 35 -14.31 5.35 -18.70
CA THR A 35 -14.22 3.98 -19.21
C THR A 35 -15.15 3.02 -18.46
N ILE A 36 -15.27 3.20 -17.13
CA ILE A 36 -16.20 2.40 -16.32
C ILE A 36 -17.67 2.76 -16.61
N ALA A 37 -17.99 4.03 -16.89
CA ALA A 37 -19.34 4.43 -17.27
C ALA A 37 -19.74 3.82 -18.62
N GLU A 38 -18.86 3.87 -19.62
CA GLU A 38 -19.10 3.23 -20.93
C GLU A 38 -19.29 1.72 -20.79
N TRP A 39 -18.42 1.06 -20.01
CA TRP A 39 -18.53 -0.38 -19.71
C TRP A 39 -19.85 -0.72 -19.00
N ALA A 40 -20.33 0.17 -18.13
CA ALA A 40 -21.59 0.02 -17.41
C ALA A 40 -22.83 0.38 -18.26
N GLY A 41 -22.65 0.75 -19.53
CA GLY A 41 -23.73 1.15 -20.44
C GLY A 41 -24.32 2.54 -20.16
N GLU A 42 -23.59 3.42 -19.48
CA GLU A 42 -24.01 4.81 -19.26
C GLU A 42 -23.59 5.70 -20.44
N ALA A 43 -24.40 6.72 -20.75
CA ALA A 43 -24.14 7.65 -21.86
C ALA A 43 -22.90 8.54 -21.67
N GLY A 44 -22.32 8.57 -20.47
CA GLY A 44 -21.13 9.35 -20.15
C GLY A 44 -20.75 9.26 -18.67
N PRO A 45 -19.66 9.92 -18.25
CA PRO A 45 -19.06 9.73 -16.92
C PRO A 45 -19.87 10.35 -15.77
N HIS A 46 -20.96 11.05 -16.06
CA HIS A 46 -21.61 11.97 -15.12
C HIS A 46 -22.22 11.23 -13.93
N GLY A 47 -22.76 10.03 -14.16
CA GLY A 47 -23.27 9.18 -13.09
C GLY A 47 -22.15 8.76 -12.12
N MET A 48 -21.03 8.28 -12.65
CA MET A 48 -19.86 7.88 -11.86
C MET A 48 -19.26 9.08 -11.11
N GLN A 49 -19.12 10.23 -11.76
CA GLN A 49 -18.67 11.46 -11.11
C GLN A 49 -19.64 11.92 -10.03
N HIS A 50 -20.95 11.83 -10.26
CA HIS A 50 -21.95 12.15 -9.24
C HIS A 50 -21.82 11.24 -8.01
N LEU A 51 -21.63 9.94 -8.21
CA LEU A 51 -21.42 8.97 -7.12
C LEU A 51 -20.24 9.39 -6.21
N LEU A 52 -19.12 9.81 -6.81
CA LEU A 52 -17.91 10.17 -6.07
C LEU A 52 -17.96 11.59 -5.48
N CYS A 53 -18.60 12.53 -6.17
CA CYS A 53 -18.53 13.95 -5.80
C CYS A 53 -19.70 14.42 -4.94
N ARG A 54 -20.91 13.91 -5.18
CA ARG A 54 -22.16 14.54 -4.70
C ARG A 54 -23.14 13.59 -4.03
N ALA A 55 -23.14 12.30 -4.37
CA ALA A 55 -24.05 11.35 -3.76
C ALA A 55 -23.87 11.28 -2.24
N SER A 56 -24.96 11.04 -1.52
CA SER A 56 -24.95 10.88 -0.06
C SER A 56 -24.68 9.42 0.30
N TRP A 57 -23.42 9.14 0.66
CA TRP A 57 -22.99 7.88 1.26
C TRP A 57 -21.71 8.08 2.06
N ASP A 58 -21.53 7.20 3.04
CA ASP A 58 -20.42 7.25 4.00
C ASP A 58 -19.24 6.38 3.53
N ALA A 59 -18.14 7.01 3.13
CA ALA A 59 -16.97 6.28 2.62
C ALA A 59 -16.12 5.64 3.74
N ASP A 60 -16.24 6.16 4.96
CA ASP A 60 -15.52 5.69 6.14
C ASP A 60 -16.24 4.49 6.75
N ALA A 61 -17.56 4.53 6.84
CA ALA A 61 -18.35 3.37 7.26
C ALA A 61 -18.24 2.21 6.26
N VAL A 62 -18.17 2.50 4.95
CA VAL A 62 -17.86 1.48 3.93
C VAL A 62 -16.43 0.95 4.08
N ARG A 63 -15.45 1.77 4.51
CA ARG A 63 -14.09 1.28 4.83
C ARG A 63 -14.16 0.32 6.02
N ASP A 64 -14.90 0.66 7.05
CA ASP A 64 -15.07 -0.19 8.22
C ASP A 64 -15.68 -1.55 7.83
N ASP A 65 -16.72 -1.56 6.98
CA ASP A 65 -17.26 -2.80 6.41
C ASP A 65 -16.25 -3.61 5.58
N VAL A 66 -15.33 -2.93 4.87
CA VAL A 66 -14.24 -3.59 4.12
C VAL A 66 -13.25 -4.24 5.10
N ARG A 67 -12.88 -3.54 6.18
CA ARG A 67 -12.06 -4.13 7.25
C ARG A 67 -12.74 -5.38 7.82
N GLU A 68 -14.03 -5.29 8.18
CA GLU A 68 -14.77 -6.44 8.73
C GLU A 68 -14.77 -7.62 7.73
N TYR A 69 -15.01 -7.34 6.44
CA TYR A 69 -14.97 -8.37 5.41
C TYR A 69 -13.59 -9.05 5.30
N ILE A 70 -12.50 -8.27 5.37
CA ILE A 70 -11.14 -8.80 5.29
C ILE A 70 -10.82 -9.67 6.51
N VAL A 71 -11.09 -9.18 7.72
CA VAL A 71 -10.79 -9.94 8.95
C VAL A 71 -11.59 -11.23 8.99
N GLU A 72 -12.88 -11.20 8.64
CA GLU A 72 -13.76 -12.36 8.57
C GLU A 72 -13.25 -13.44 7.60
N HIS A 73 -12.81 -13.05 6.40
CA HIS A 73 -12.48 -14.01 5.34
C HIS A 73 -11.01 -14.45 5.39
N LEU A 74 -10.09 -13.57 5.78
CA LEU A 74 -8.67 -13.93 5.88
C LEU A 74 -8.31 -14.55 7.24
N HIS A 75 -9.08 -14.24 8.30
CA HIS A 75 -9.01 -14.78 9.67
C HIS A 75 -7.69 -15.48 10.01
N ASP A 76 -6.80 -14.79 10.71
CA ASP A 76 -5.49 -15.32 11.08
C ASP A 76 -5.01 -14.70 12.39
N ASP A 77 -4.89 -15.51 13.45
CA ASP A 77 -4.41 -15.09 14.76
C ASP A 77 -2.96 -14.60 14.73
N ALA A 78 -2.18 -15.04 13.72
CA ALA A 78 -0.81 -14.62 13.50
C ALA A 78 -0.69 -13.47 12.49
N ALA A 79 -1.79 -12.81 12.14
CA ALA A 79 -1.77 -11.66 11.23
C ALA A 79 -0.93 -10.50 11.79
N VAL A 80 -0.28 -9.81 10.85
CA VAL A 80 0.53 -8.62 11.10
C VAL A 80 -0.15 -7.45 10.43
N LEU A 81 -0.27 -6.33 11.16
CA LEU A 81 -0.61 -5.06 10.54
C LEU A 81 0.64 -4.45 9.92
N VAL A 82 0.62 -4.22 8.62
CA VAL A 82 1.71 -3.61 7.87
C VAL A 82 1.31 -2.18 7.51
N VAL A 83 2.10 -1.20 7.93
CA VAL A 83 1.92 0.20 7.56
C VAL A 83 2.93 0.57 6.48
N ASP A 84 2.44 1.15 5.40
CA ASP A 84 3.27 1.71 4.34
C ASP A 84 2.52 2.83 3.61
N GLU A 85 3.21 3.58 2.79
CA GLU A 85 2.60 4.59 1.93
C GLU A 85 2.82 4.30 0.45
N THR A 86 1.91 4.82 -0.37
CA THR A 86 2.14 4.89 -1.81
C THR A 86 1.75 6.25 -2.35
N GLY A 87 2.43 6.66 -3.41
CA GLY A 87 2.29 7.99 -4.00
C GLY A 87 1.91 7.92 -5.47
N ASP A 88 0.92 8.72 -5.85
CA ASP A 88 0.48 8.86 -7.23
C ASP A 88 1.04 10.15 -7.81
N VAL A 89 1.78 10.06 -8.92
CA VAL A 89 2.27 11.23 -9.63
C VAL A 89 1.09 11.98 -10.24
N LYS A 90 0.97 13.27 -9.93
CA LYS A 90 -0.11 14.13 -10.45
C LYS A 90 0.48 15.35 -11.15
N LYS A 91 -0.29 15.92 -12.09
CA LYS A 91 0.04 17.19 -12.75
C LYS A 91 -0.81 18.33 -12.17
N GLY A 92 -0.21 19.51 -12.04
CA GLY A 92 -0.86 20.70 -11.50
C GLY A 92 -0.93 20.74 -9.97
N THR A 93 -1.61 21.75 -9.43
CA THR A 93 -1.60 22.09 -7.99
C THR A 93 -2.95 21.90 -7.28
N HIS A 94 -3.99 21.51 -8.02
CA HIS A 94 -5.38 21.48 -7.54
C HIS A 94 -5.83 20.13 -6.97
N THR A 95 -5.08 19.05 -7.18
CA THR A 95 -5.41 17.75 -6.56
C THR A 95 -5.07 17.81 -5.08
N VAL A 96 -6.04 17.47 -4.23
CA VAL A 96 -5.90 17.49 -2.77
C VAL A 96 -4.63 16.78 -2.30
N GLY A 97 -3.88 17.41 -1.40
CA GLY A 97 -2.65 16.86 -0.83
C GLY A 97 -1.46 16.78 -1.80
N VAL A 98 -1.59 17.28 -3.04
CA VAL A 98 -0.47 17.23 -4.01
C VAL A 98 0.63 18.23 -3.63
N GLN A 99 1.87 17.76 -3.62
CA GLN A 99 3.06 18.56 -3.45
C GLN A 99 4.24 17.87 -4.13
N ARG A 100 5.30 18.63 -4.47
CA ARG A 100 6.63 18.05 -4.73
C ARG A 100 7.15 17.36 -3.48
N GLN A 101 7.08 16.05 -3.47
CA GLN A 101 7.56 15.19 -2.39
C GLN A 101 8.12 13.92 -3.00
N TYR A 102 8.98 13.23 -2.26
CA TYR A 102 9.44 11.94 -2.73
C TYR A 102 8.26 10.97 -2.79
N THR A 103 8.18 10.22 -3.89
CA THR A 103 7.28 9.08 -4.02
C THR A 103 8.10 7.84 -4.35
N GLY A 104 7.89 6.76 -3.58
CA GLY A 104 8.55 5.47 -3.82
C GLY A 104 8.30 4.96 -5.24
N THR A 105 7.11 5.23 -5.80
CA THR A 105 6.74 4.80 -7.16
C THR A 105 7.57 5.47 -8.25
N ALA A 106 8.01 6.73 -8.08
CA ALA A 106 8.87 7.41 -9.07
C ALA A 106 10.37 7.36 -8.72
N GLY A 107 10.73 6.88 -7.52
CA GLY A 107 12.10 6.86 -7.02
C GLY A 107 12.77 8.23 -6.89
N ARG A 108 11.99 9.32 -6.97
CA ARG A 108 12.49 10.71 -6.99
C ARG A 108 11.45 11.67 -6.45
N ILE A 109 11.86 12.92 -6.21
CA ILE A 109 10.96 14.00 -5.81
C ILE A 109 10.13 14.42 -7.02
N GLU A 110 8.82 14.17 -6.93
CA GLU A 110 7.85 14.55 -7.95
C GLU A 110 6.61 15.16 -7.34
N ASN A 111 5.86 15.88 -8.16
CA ASN A 111 4.54 16.36 -7.75
C ASN A 111 3.60 15.16 -7.59
N SER A 112 3.31 14.80 -6.35
CA SER A 112 2.63 13.55 -6.03
C SER A 112 1.61 13.74 -4.91
N GLN A 113 0.55 12.93 -4.96
CA GLN A 113 -0.41 12.76 -3.88
C GLN A 113 -0.03 11.46 -3.13
N VAL A 114 0.18 11.52 -1.82
CA VAL A 114 0.65 10.37 -1.02
C VAL A 114 -0.42 9.97 -0.02
N ALA A 115 -0.66 8.67 0.12
CA ALA A 115 -1.57 8.12 1.12
C ALA A 115 -0.92 6.97 1.88
N VAL A 116 -1.23 6.90 3.17
CA VAL A 116 -0.81 5.86 4.09
C VAL A 116 -1.89 4.79 4.09
N TYR A 117 -1.50 3.53 4.06
CA TYR A 117 -2.40 2.38 4.09
C TYR A 117 -2.04 1.48 5.27
N LEU A 118 -3.08 0.89 5.85
CA LEU A 118 -2.94 -0.18 6.83
C LEU A 118 -3.34 -1.49 6.15
N VAL A 119 -2.40 -2.42 6.02
CA VAL A 119 -2.63 -3.72 5.40
C VAL A 119 -2.70 -4.80 6.47
N TYR A 120 -3.77 -5.58 6.44
CA TYR A 120 -3.87 -6.82 7.21
C TYR A 120 -3.19 -7.93 6.43
N ALA A 121 -2.16 -8.54 7.01
CA ALA A 121 -1.34 -9.52 6.31
C ALA A 121 -1.23 -10.81 7.14
N GLY A 122 -1.85 -11.88 6.64
CA GLY A 122 -1.84 -13.21 7.22
C GLY A 122 -1.31 -14.28 6.26
N GLU A 123 -1.40 -15.53 6.69
CA GLU A 123 -1.02 -16.71 5.91
C GLU A 123 -1.97 -16.94 4.72
N ARG A 124 -3.26 -16.69 4.92
CA ARG A 124 -4.30 -16.88 3.89
C ARG A 124 -4.31 -15.79 2.82
N GLY A 125 -3.71 -14.64 3.08
CA GLY A 125 -3.65 -13.52 2.14
C GLY A 125 -3.39 -12.18 2.82
N HIS A 126 -3.51 -11.11 2.05
CA HIS A 126 -3.35 -9.74 2.51
C HIS A 126 -4.28 -8.78 1.76
N ALA A 127 -4.71 -7.72 2.44
CA ALA A 127 -5.52 -6.65 1.87
C ALA A 127 -5.49 -5.38 2.75
N ALA A 128 -5.69 -4.21 2.13
CA ALA A 128 -5.78 -2.95 2.86
C ALA A 128 -7.10 -2.85 3.65
N VAL A 129 -6.99 -2.61 4.96
CA VAL A 129 -8.12 -2.46 5.90
C VAL A 129 -8.43 -1.00 6.24
N ASP A 130 -7.44 -0.10 6.07
CA ASP A 130 -7.61 1.34 6.30
C ASP A 130 -6.72 2.15 5.35
N ARG A 131 -7.04 3.42 5.21
CA ARG A 131 -6.28 4.39 4.42
C ARG A 131 -6.48 5.81 4.91
N GLU A 132 -5.43 6.62 4.82
CA GLU A 132 -5.46 8.04 5.14
C GLU A 132 -4.66 8.84 4.12
N LEU A 133 -5.20 9.98 3.69
CA LEU A 133 -4.47 10.88 2.80
C LEU A 133 -3.48 11.72 3.60
N TYR A 134 -2.22 11.74 3.17
CA TYR A 134 -1.24 12.65 3.76
C TYR A 134 -1.46 14.06 3.23
N ILE A 135 -1.89 14.98 4.12
CA ILE A 135 -2.08 16.40 3.81
C ILE A 135 -0.85 17.19 4.30
N PRO A 136 -0.02 17.74 3.39
CA PRO A 136 1.18 18.47 3.81
C PRO A 136 0.87 19.78 4.54
N ARG A 137 1.83 20.31 5.32
CA ARG A 137 1.71 21.63 5.96
C ARG A 137 1.40 22.76 4.96
N SER A 138 1.95 22.66 3.75
CA SER A 138 1.71 23.63 2.67
C SER A 138 0.24 23.73 2.25
N TRP A 139 -0.58 22.73 2.56
CA TRP A 139 -2.02 22.74 2.35
C TRP A 139 -2.76 23.27 3.58
N THR A 140 -2.45 22.75 4.77
CA THR A 140 -3.16 23.13 6.01
C THR A 140 -2.90 24.56 6.46
N CYS A 141 -1.84 25.21 5.96
CA CYS A 141 -1.62 26.65 6.11
C CYS A 141 -2.43 27.52 5.12
N ASP A 142 -3.24 26.94 4.23
CA ASP A 142 -4.06 27.63 3.23
C ASP A 142 -5.53 27.16 3.35
N PRO A 143 -6.34 27.82 4.21
CA PRO A 143 -7.72 27.41 4.46
C PRO A 143 -8.61 27.43 3.22
N ASP A 144 -8.42 28.39 2.31
CA ASP A 144 -9.22 28.51 1.09
C ASP A 144 -8.91 27.36 0.12
N ARG A 145 -7.64 26.98 0.00
CA ARG A 145 -7.23 25.80 -0.76
C ARG A 145 -7.78 24.51 -0.15
N CYS A 146 -7.76 24.37 1.18
CA CYS A 146 -8.39 23.24 1.87
C CYS A 146 -9.90 23.16 1.58
N ARG A 147 -10.62 24.28 1.72
CA ARG A 147 -12.06 24.36 1.45
C ARG A 147 -12.37 24.02 -0.01
N ALA A 148 -11.61 24.55 -0.96
CA ALA A 148 -11.78 24.27 -2.39
C ALA A 148 -11.56 22.78 -2.74
N ALA A 149 -10.66 22.11 -2.02
CA ALA A 149 -10.40 20.67 -2.13
C ALA A 149 -11.39 19.80 -1.34
N GLY A 150 -12.29 20.39 -0.55
CA GLY A 150 -13.26 19.66 0.25
C GLY A 150 -12.66 18.96 1.47
N LEU A 151 -11.57 19.51 2.02
CA LEU A 151 -11.08 19.15 3.35
C LEU A 151 -11.97 19.81 4.41
N GLY A 152 -12.16 19.14 5.55
CA GLY A 152 -12.93 19.70 6.67
C GLY A 152 -12.25 20.93 7.28
N GLU A 153 -13.03 21.80 7.92
CA GLU A 153 -12.52 23.04 8.51
C GLU A 153 -11.47 22.77 9.60
N ASP A 154 -11.61 21.66 10.33
CA ASP A 154 -10.68 21.25 11.39
C ASP A 154 -9.50 20.40 10.88
N THR A 155 -9.26 20.35 9.56
CA THR A 155 -8.15 19.56 9.01
C THR A 155 -6.81 20.17 9.40
N THR A 156 -6.15 19.57 10.39
CA THR A 156 -4.79 19.94 10.80
C THR A 156 -3.74 19.04 10.16
N PHE A 157 -2.50 19.53 10.10
CA PHE A 157 -1.37 18.70 9.68
C PHE A 157 -1.22 17.49 10.61
N ALA A 158 -1.02 16.32 10.00
CA ALA A 158 -0.61 15.09 10.69
C ALA A 158 0.54 14.44 9.91
N THR A 159 1.56 14.00 10.62
CA THR A 159 2.67 13.22 10.07
C THR A 159 2.18 11.82 9.66
N LYS A 160 2.90 11.16 8.76
CA LYS A 160 2.56 9.78 8.36
C LYS A 160 2.49 8.80 9.56
N PRO A 161 3.41 8.84 10.55
CA PRO A 161 3.27 8.02 11.76
C PRO A 161 2.06 8.36 12.62
N GLU A 162 1.62 9.63 12.65
CA GLU A 162 0.38 10.01 13.35
C GLU A 162 -0.86 9.47 12.63
N LEU A 163 -0.87 9.45 11.29
CA LEU A 163 -1.92 8.80 10.50
C LEU A 163 -1.92 7.29 10.74
N ALA A 164 -0.74 6.65 10.72
CA ALA A 164 -0.58 5.23 11.04
C ALA A 164 -1.13 4.87 12.42
N ARG A 165 -0.78 5.67 13.44
CA ARG A 165 -1.30 5.50 14.80
C ARG A 165 -2.82 5.54 14.82
N ARG A 166 -3.44 6.54 14.17
CA ARG A 166 -4.91 6.67 14.10
C ARG A 166 -5.57 5.46 13.43
N MET A 167 -5.01 4.96 12.33
CA MET A 167 -5.55 3.80 11.64
C MET A 167 -5.43 2.52 12.49
N ILE A 168 -4.30 2.34 13.18
CA ILE A 168 -4.10 1.20 14.10
C ILE A 168 -5.07 1.30 15.28
N GLU A 169 -5.19 2.47 15.91
CA GLU A 169 -6.15 2.70 17.00
C GLU A 169 -7.58 2.43 16.53
N ARG A 170 -7.98 2.92 15.35
CA ARG A 170 -9.31 2.63 14.78
C ARG A 170 -9.54 1.13 14.57
N PHE A 171 -8.53 0.38 14.14
CA PHE A 171 -8.62 -1.06 13.98
C PHE A 171 -8.82 -1.77 15.32
N LEU A 172 -8.06 -1.40 16.35
CA LEU A 172 -8.12 -2.00 17.68
C LEU A 172 -9.39 -1.60 18.45
N ASP A 173 -9.78 -0.33 18.39
CA ASP A 173 -10.97 0.21 19.06
C ASP A 173 -12.26 -0.33 18.42
N ALA A 174 -12.19 -0.85 17.19
CA ALA A 174 -13.27 -1.63 16.57
C ALA A 174 -13.40 -3.06 17.12
N GLY A 175 -12.55 -3.47 18.06
CA GLY A 175 -12.60 -4.78 18.71
C GLY A 175 -11.72 -5.85 18.06
N HIS A 176 -10.91 -5.50 17.06
CA HIS A 176 -10.00 -6.43 16.42
C HIS A 176 -8.68 -6.55 17.19
N HIS A 177 -8.06 -7.72 17.12
CA HIS A 177 -6.80 -8.00 17.80
C HIS A 177 -5.73 -8.44 16.78
N VAL A 178 -4.51 -7.97 16.98
CA VAL A 178 -3.30 -8.45 16.30
C VAL A 178 -2.13 -8.46 17.27
N GLY A 179 -1.24 -9.43 17.12
CA GLY A 179 -0.04 -9.50 17.96
C GLY A 179 1.08 -8.55 17.53
N TRP A 180 1.07 -8.10 16.27
CA TRP A 180 2.24 -7.48 15.65
C TRP A 180 1.92 -6.35 14.68
N VAL A 181 2.76 -5.31 14.71
CA VAL A 181 2.80 -4.23 13.71
C VAL A 181 4.19 -4.16 13.08
N THR A 182 4.25 -3.94 11.77
CA THR A 182 5.51 -3.64 11.05
C THR A 182 5.33 -2.47 10.09
N GLY A 183 6.46 -1.87 9.71
CA GLY A 183 6.52 -0.66 8.90
C GLY A 183 7.97 -0.29 8.59
N ASP A 184 8.12 0.64 7.66
CA ASP A 184 9.42 1.16 7.25
C ASP A 184 10.06 2.13 8.26
N GLU A 185 11.16 2.76 7.83
CA GLU A 185 11.97 3.67 8.64
C GLU A 185 11.21 4.92 9.11
N VAL A 186 10.25 5.42 8.34
CA VAL A 186 9.45 6.59 8.71
C VAL A 186 8.64 6.30 9.97
N TYR A 187 8.11 5.08 10.06
CA TYR A 187 7.32 4.63 11.22
C TYR A 187 8.22 4.22 12.38
N GLY A 188 9.27 3.44 12.12
CA GLY A 188 10.17 2.96 13.18
C GLY A 188 11.02 4.05 13.81
N GLY A 189 11.29 5.16 13.12
CA GLY A 189 11.95 6.34 13.67
C GLY A 189 11.07 7.13 14.65
N ASN A 190 9.74 6.91 14.69
CA ASN A 190 8.82 7.72 15.47
C ASN A 190 8.59 7.16 16.89
N PRO A 191 9.08 7.81 17.97
CA PRO A 191 8.90 7.31 19.32
C PRO A 191 7.44 7.30 19.78
N LYS A 192 6.63 8.29 19.37
CA LYS A 192 5.21 8.37 19.78
C LYS A 192 4.40 7.19 19.25
N LEU A 193 4.66 6.76 18.02
CA LEU A 193 4.04 5.56 17.45
C LEU A 193 4.44 4.31 18.24
N ARG A 194 5.74 4.15 18.54
CA ARG A 194 6.23 3.00 19.32
C ARG A 194 5.61 2.96 20.72
N THR A 195 5.61 4.08 21.44
CA THR A 195 4.97 4.18 22.76
C THR A 195 3.48 3.83 22.69
N ALA A 196 2.74 4.33 21.70
CA ALA A 196 1.32 4.00 21.55
C ALA A 196 1.08 2.50 21.30
N LEU A 197 1.96 1.82 20.56
CA LEU A 197 1.89 0.37 20.36
C LEU A 197 2.16 -0.38 21.68
N GLU A 198 3.18 0.05 22.43
CA GLU A 198 3.53 -0.55 23.72
C GLU A 198 2.42 -0.38 24.76
N GLU A 199 1.80 0.80 24.84
CA GLU A 199 0.65 1.10 25.71
C GLU A 199 -0.59 0.24 25.38
N ARG A 200 -0.76 -0.13 24.11
CA ARG A 200 -1.81 -1.05 23.65
C ARG A 200 -1.40 -2.53 23.76
N GLY A 201 -0.19 -2.83 24.26
CA GLY A 201 0.31 -4.19 24.42
C GLY A 201 0.64 -4.91 23.11
N ILE A 202 0.93 -4.16 22.03
CA ILE A 202 1.18 -4.71 20.69
C ILE A 202 2.68 -4.77 20.41
N GLY A 203 3.16 -5.95 20.04
CA GLY A 203 4.54 -6.12 19.59
C GLY A 203 4.79 -5.43 18.26
N TYR A 204 6.01 -4.99 18.01
CA TYR A 204 6.36 -4.39 16.73
C TYR A 204 7.73 -4.82 16.24
N VAL A 205 7.89 -4.79 14.91
CA VAL A 205 9.18 -4.85 14.23
C VAL A 205 9.20 -3.75 13.18
N LEU A 206 9.78 -2.61 13.50
CA LEU A 206 9.78 -1.42 12.64
C LEU A 206 11.20 -1.13 12.16
N ALA A 207 11.36 -0.91 10.85
CA ALA A 207 12.67 -0.58 10.30
C ALA A 207 13.19 0.75 10.86
N VAL A 208 14.50 0.90 10.95
CA VAL A 208 15.15 2.13 11.43
C VAL A 208 16.43 2.40 10.64
N ALA A 209 16.85 3.67 10.65
CA ALA A 209 18.12 4.10 10.06
C ALA A 209 19.30 3.33 10.66
N CYS A 210 20.39 3.18 9.90
CA CYS A 210 21.65 2.66 10.42
C CYS A 210 22.24 3.52 11.56
N SER A 211 21.93 4.81 11.55
CA SER A 211 22.31 5.80 12.56
C SER A 211 21.41 5.81 13.79
N ALA A 212 20.38 4.96 13.84
CA ALA A 212 19.47 4.90 14.99
C ALA A 212 20.26 4.55 16.26
N GLU A 213 20.10 5.39 17.28
CA GLU A 213 20.77 5.21 18.56
C GLU A 213 20.00 4.25 19.45
N VAL A 214 20.74 3.40 20.15
CA VAL A 214 20.25 2.27 20.92
C VAL A 214 21.01 2.23 22.25
N THR A 215 20.28 2.24 23.35
CA THR A 215 20.86 2.13 24.70
C THR A 215 20.98 0.67 25.09
N THR A 216 22.19 0.18 25.33
CA THR A 216 22.45 -1.17 25.81
C THR A 216 23.03 -1.11 27.23
N GLY A 217 23.19 -2.26 27.89
CA GLY A 217 23.90 -2.33 29.18
C GLY A 217 25.36 -1.84 29.13
N ALA A 218 25.96 -1.78 27.94
CA ALA A 218 27.32 -1.27 27.74
C ALA A 218 27.38 0.22 27.35
N GLY A 219 26.24 0.90 27.26
CA GLY A 219 26.12 2.30 26.83
C GLY A 219 25.28 2.49 25.58
N ARG A 220 25.26 3.72 25.07
CA ARG A 220 24.50 4.14 23.89
C ARG A 220 25.36 3.99 22.63
N PHE A 221 24.82 3.31 21.62
CA PHE A 221 25.51 3.04 20.36
C PHE A 221 24.57 3.25 19.18
N ARG A 222 25.13 3.54 18.00
CA ARG A 222 24.39 3.45 16.73
C ARG A 222 24.19 1.98 16.32
N ALA A 223 23.09 1.70 15.62
CA ALA A 223 22.75 0.35 15.17
C ALA A 223 23.85 -0.28 14.28
N ASP A 224 24.45 0.50 13.38
CA ASP A 224 25.58 0.05 12.55
C ASP A 224 26.83 -0.33 13.35
N THR A 225 27.14 0.47 14.37
CA THR A 225 28.28 0.25 15.27
C THR A 225 28.07 -1.00 16.12
N LEU A 226 26.82 -1.27 16.53
CA LEU A 226 26.46 -2.52 17.19
C LEU A 226 26.60 -3.72 16.24
N ALA A 227 26.12 -3.62 15.00
CA ALA A 227 26.22 -4.70 14.02
C ALA A 227 27.67 -5.12 13.76
N ALA A 228 28.60 -4.16 13.69
CA ALA A 228 30.03 -4.44 13.54
C ALA A 228 30.64 -5.22 14.72
N LYS A 229 30.02 -5.18 15.90
CA LYS A 229 30.45 -5.90 17.11
C LYS A 229 29.82 -7.28 17.23
N VAL A 230 28.84 -7.64 16.40
CA VAL A 230 28.17 -8.94 16.46
C VAL A 230 29.12 -10.04 16.00
N PRO A 231 29.45 -11.03 16.86
CA PRO A 231 30.34 -12.11 16.48
C PRO A 231 29.69 -12.99 15.39
N LYS A 232 30.51 -13.53 14.47
CA LYS A 232 30.02 -14.37 13.35
C LYS A 232 29.06 -15.49 13.77
N ARG A 233 29.32 -16.12 14.94
CA ARG A 233 28.50 -17.21 15.50
C ARG A 233 27.08 -16.80 15.95
N ALA A 234 26.83 -15.50 16.13
CA ALA A 234 25.52 -15.00 16.55
C ALA A 234 24.56 -14.77 15.37
N TRP A 235 25.07 -14.81 14.13
CA TRP A 235 24.26 -14.68 12.93
C TRP A 235 23.60 -16.02 12.59
N GLN A 236 22.29 -15.98 12.33
CA GLN A 236 21.48 -17.15 12.01
C GLN A 236 20.83 -17.00 10.65
N LYS A 237 20.96 -18.02 9.79
CA LYS A 237 20.31 -18.05 8.49
C LYS A 237 18.82 -18.38 8.67
N LEU A 238 17.95 -17.41 8.39
CA LEU A 238 16.50 -17.58 8.50
C LEU A 238 15.78 -17.00 7.28
N SER A 239 14.61 -17.58 6.95
CA SER A 239 13.78 -17.10 5.86
C SER A 239 12.83 -16.00 6.33
N ALA A 240 12.83 -14.86 5.63
CA ALA A 240 11.86 -13.78 5.80
C ALA A 240 10.54 -14.06 5.04
N GLY A 241 10.13 -15.32 4.95
CA GLY A 241 8.99 -15.77 4.15
C GLY A 241 9.30 -16.01 2.67
N ARG A 242 8.26 -16.41 1.93
CA ARG A 242 8.31 -16.73 0.50
C ARG A 242 8.29 -15.45 -0.34
N GLY A 243 9.06 -15.43 -1.42
CA GLY A 243 8.97 -14.44 -2.49
C GLY A 243 8.78 -15.14 -3.84
N ALA A 244 8.78 -14.37 -4.93
CA ALA A 244 8.53 -14.88 -6.29
C ALA A 244 9.51 -15.99 -6.73
N LYS A 245 10.72 -16.03 -6.17
CA LYS A 245 11.76 -17.04 -6.46
C LYS A 245 11.96 -18.07 -5.34
N GLY A 246 10.96 -18.23 -4.46
CA GLY A 246 11.04 -19.11 -3.29
C GLY A 246 11.41 -18.36 -2.00
N HIS A 247 11.93 -19.09 -1.01
CA HIS A 247 12.24 -18.53 0.31
C HIS A 247 13.32 -17.45 0.25
N ARG A 248 13.05 -16.31 0.92
CA ARG A 248 13.99 -15.19 1.01
C ARG A 248 14.88 -15.37 2.23
N PHE A 249 16.04 -15.98 2.05
CA PHE A 249 16.99 -16.23 3.14
C PHE A 249 17.93 -15.05 3.36
N TYR A 250 18.05 -14.64 4.62
CA TYR A 250 19.00 -13.65 5.10
C TYR A 250 19.73 -14.19 6.33
N ASP A 251 20.87 -13.58 6.65
CA ASP A 251 21.52 -13.82 7.93
C ASP A 251 21.01 -12.78 8.93
N TRP A 252 20.58 -13.23 10.11
CA TRP A 252 19.94 -12.38 11.11
C TRP A 252 20.70 -12.41 12.42
N ALA A 253 20.77 -11.26 13.09
CA ALA A 253 21.28 -11.14 14.45
C ALA A 253 20.31 -10.32 15.30
N ILE A 254 20.33 -10.57 16.61
CA ILE A 254 19.51 -9.85 17.57
C ILE A 254 20.37 -9.37 18.73
N ILE A 255 20.09 -8.16 19.20
CA ILE A 255 20.76 -7.53 20.33
C ILE A 255 19.68 -6.97 21.25
N ASP A 256 19.67 -7.40 22.51
CA ASP A 256 18.80 -6.80 23.52
C ASP A 256 19.25 -5.36 23.79
N HIS A 257 18.29 -4.44 23.89
CA HIS A 257 18.53 -3.08 24.31
C HIS A 257 17.64 -2.72 25.49
N THR A 258 18.08 -1.76 26.27
CA THR A 258 17.47 -1.38 27.54
C THR A 258 16.61 -0.14 27.29
N GLU A 259 15.30 -0.29 27.46
CA GLU A 259 14.38 0.84 27.59
C GLU A 259 13.70 0.81 28.97
N PRO A 260 13.23 1.96 29.49
CA PRO A 260 12.54 2.01 30.78
C PRO A 260 11.18 1.30 30.76
N ALA A 261 10.59 1.10 29.58
CA ALA A 261 9.26 0.53 29.40
C ALA A 261 9.26 -1.00 29.59
N SER A 262 8.11 -1.54 29.98
CA SER A 262 7.91 -2.99 30.16
C SER A 262 7.97 -3.75 28.83
N GLY A 263 8.48 -4.99 28.88
CA GLY A 263 8.58 -5.89 27.74
C GLY A 263 10.03 -6.17 27.35
N ARG A 264 10.21 -6.69 26.14
CA ARG A 264 11.53 -6.98 25.56
C ARG A 264 11.78 -6.06 24.38
N HIS A 265 12.76 -5.17 24.55
CA HIS A 265 13.21 -4.26 23.52
C HIS A 265 14.47 -4.81 22.86
N GLN A 266 14.44 -4.98 21.55
CA GLN A 266 15.51 -5.62 20.78
C GLN A 266 15.85 -4.82 19.52
N ILE A 267 17.09 -4.96 19.05
CA ILE A 267 17.50 -4.56 17.71
C ILE A 267 17.71 -5.82 16.90
N LEU A 268 16.90 -5.95 15.85
CA LEU A 268 17.03 -6.99 14.86
C LEU A 268 17.86 -6.46 13.68
N ILE A 269 18.83 -7.23 13.24
CA ILE A 269 19.74 -6.88 12.16
C ILE A 269 19.61 -7.94 11.09
N ARG A 270 19.37 -7.52 9.85
CA ARG A 270 19.33 -8.36 8.66
C ARG A 270 20.55 -8.09 7.81
N CYS A 271 21.25 -9.13 7.39
CA CYS A 271 22.32 -9.07 6.40
C CYS A 271 21.91 -9.81 5.12
N ASN A 272 22.02 -9.11 3.99
CA ASN A 272 21.90 -9.73 2.67
C ASN A 272 23.11 -10.62 2.40
N ARG A 273 22.86 -11.91 2.19
CA ARG A 273 23.91 -12.93 2.03
C ARG A 273 24.74 -12.76 0.75
N THR A 274 24.20 -12.05 -0.24
CA THR A 274 24.87 -11.81 -1.53
C THR A 274 25.54 -10.45 -1.56
N THR A 275 24.87 -9.40 -1.08
CA THR A 275 25.39 -8.02 -1.17
C THR A 275 26.11 -7.55 0.09
N GLY A 276 25.93 -8.22 1.23
CA GLY A 276 26.41 -7.77 2.53
C GLY A 276 25.63 -6.58 3.11
N GLU A 277 24.58 -6.13 2.43
CA GLU A 277 23.78 -4.97 2.84
C GLU A 277 23.03 -5.25 4.14
N LEU A 278 23.12 -4.30 5.07
CA LEU A 278 22.49 -4.38 6.38
C LEU A 278 21.20 -3.58 6.43
N ALA A 279 20.18 -4.14 7.10
CA ALA A 279 18.97 -3.43 7.50
C ALA A 279 18.72 -3.65 8.99
N TYR A 280 18.17 -2.62 9.64
CA TYR A 280 18.02 -2.57 11.09
C TYR A 280 16.55 -2.38 11.45
N TYR A 281 16.12 -3.01 12.53
CA TYR A 281 14.75 -2.91 13.02
C TYR A 281 14.75 -2.76 14.54
N ARG A 282 13.90 -1.86 15.04
CA ARG A 282 13.53 -1.82 16.45
C ARG A 282 12.39 -2.80 16.68
N CYS A 283 12.56 -3.63 17.69
CA CYS A 283 11.62 -4.68 18.06
C CYS A 283 11.14 -4.48 19.49
N HIS A 284 9.85 -4.70 19.70
CA HIS A 284 9.24 -4.82 21.01
C HIS A 284 8.33 -6.04 21.04
N SER A 285 8.31 -6.75 22.17
CA SER A 285 7.34 -7.79 22.49
C SER A 285 6.99 -7.75 23.97
N THR A 286 5.74 -8.06 24.29
CA THR A 286 5.26 -8.14 25.67
C THR A 286 5.86 -9.35 26.40
N GLU A 287 6.04 -10.46 25.69
CA GLU A 287 6.63 -11.70 26.18
C GLU A 287 7.86 -12.13 25.36
N PRO A 288 8.77 -12.95 25.90
CA PRO A 288 9.90 -13.48 25.14
C PRO A 288 9.44 -14.28 23.91
N VAL A 289 9.92 -13.87 22.72
CA VAL A 289 9.63 -14.56 21.46
C VAL A 289 10.90 -15.07 20.77
N PRO A 290 10.82 -16.17 19.99
CA PRO A 290 11.97 -16.65 19.25
C PRO A 290 12.33 -15.68 18.11
N LEU A 291 13.62 -15.67 17.72
CA LEU A 291 14.12 -14.88 16.59
C LEU A 291 13.30 -15.11 15.30
N SER A 292 12.87 -16.36 15.06
CA SER A 292 12.04 -16.71 13.91
C SER A 292 10.71 -15.96 13.85
N ALA A 293 10.11 -15.61 14.99
CA ALA A 293 8.89 -14.81 15.04
C ALA A 293 9.15 -13.38 14.57
N LEU A 294 10.20 -12.73 15.08
CA LEU A 294 10.59 -11.37 14.66
C LEU A 294 10.96 -11.33 13.17
N VAL A 295 11.65 -12.35 12.67
CA VAL A 295 11.99 -12.49 11.25
C VAL A 295 10.74 -12.68 10.39
N LYS A 296 9.74 -13.44 10.86
CA LYS A 296 8.45 -13.59 10.16
C LYS A 296 7.75 -12.22 10.04
N VAL A 297 7.65 -11.48 11.14
CA VAL A 297 7.02 -10.14 11.18
C VAL A 297 7.76 -9.15 10.27
N ALA A 298 9.10 -9.09 10.33
CA ALA A 298 9.89 -8.27 9.42
C ALA A 298 9.68 -8.66 7.95
N GLY A 299 9.51 -9.97 7.68
CA GLY A 299 9.24 -10.51 6.37
C GLY A 299 7.88 -10.12 5.79
N SER A 300 6.86 -9.94 6.66
CA SER A 300 5.50 -9.53 6.28
C SER A 300 5.45 -8.15 5.62
N ARG A 301 6.45 -7.28 5.83
CA ARG A 301 6.55 -5.98 5.14
C ARG A 301 6.60 -6.09 3.61
N TRP A 302 6.86 -7.28 3.05
CA TRP A 302 6.77 -7.46 1.60
C TRP A 302 5.34 -7.56 1.07
N GLN A 303 4.41 -8.00 1.92
CA GLN A 303 3.02 -8.23 1.51
C GLN A 303 2.31 -6.92 1.15
N VAL A 304 2.69 -5.78 1.74
CA VAL A 304 2.14 -4.47 1.37
C VAL A 304 2.57 -4.02 -0.03
N GLU A 305 3.80 -4.32 -0.46
CA GLU A 305 4.22 -4.04 -1.85
C GLU A 305 3.41 -4.90 -2.82
N GLU A 306 3.22 -6.19 -2.53
CA GLU A 306 2.36 -7.05 -3.34
C GLU A 306 0.90 -6.54 -3.35
N THR A 307 0.39 -6.07 -2.20
CA THR A 307 -0.93 -5.43 -2.08
C THR A 307 -1.02 -4.21 -3.00
N PHE A 308 -0.04 -3.30 -2.98
CA PHE A 308 -0.08 -2.12 -3.84
C PHE A 308 -0.01 -2.48 -5.32
N GLN A 309 0.84 -3.43 -5.71
CA GLN A 309 0.92 -3.87 -7.10
C GLN A 309 -0.41 -4.47 -7.59
N THR A 310 -1.06 -5.27 -6.73
CA THR A 310 -2.33 -5.90 -7.03
C THR A 310 -3.50 -4.91 -7.02
N GLU A 311 -3.57 -4.01 -6.05
CA GLU A 311 -4.61 -2.97 -5.97
C GLU A 311 -4.50 -1.98 -7.12
N LYS A 312 -3.29 -1.55 -7.51
CA LYS A 312 -3.10 -0.67 -8.67
C LYS A 312 -3.41 -1.40 -9.97
N GLY A 313 -2.77 -2.55 -10.22
CA GLY A 313 -2.92 -3.28 -11.48
C GLY A 313 -4.31 -3.90 -11.70
N MET A 314 -4.95 -4.43 -10.64
CA MET A 314 -6.22 -5.17 -10.77
C MET A 314 -7.43 -4.40 -10.29
N ALA A 315 -7.30 -3.42 -9.39
CA ALA A 315 -8.44 -2.67 -8.84
C ALA A 315 -8.39 -1.16 -9.15
N GLY A 316 -7.41 -0.69 -9.92
CA GLY A 316 -7.35 0.71 -10.38
C GLY A 316 -7.16 1.73 -9.26
N LEU A 317 -6.47 1.36 -8.18
CA LEU A 317 -6.26 2.21 -7.00
C LEU A 317 -5.71 3.60 -7.38
N ASP A 318 -4.72 3.66 -8.26
CA ASP A 318 -4.01 4.88 -8.69
C ASP A 318 -4.55 5.50 -10.00
N GLU A 319 -5.56 4.88 -10.62
CA GLU A 319 -6.10 5.31 -11.92
C GLU A 319 -7.16 6.42 -11.83
N HIS A 320 -7.47 6.87 -10.61
CA HIS A 320 -8.43 7.92 -10.37
C HIS A 320 -8.00 9.28 -10.95
N GLN A 321 -8.99 10.04 -11.39
CA GLN A 321 -8.81 11.41 -11.90
C GLN A 321 -9.45 12.46 -10.99
N VAL A 322 -9.90 12.05 -9.80
CA VAL A 322 -10.54 12.93 -8.81
C VAL A 322 -9.54 13.90 -8.17
N ARG A 323 -10.03 15.07 -7.75
CA ARG A 323 -9.21 16.15 -7.19
C ARG A 323 -9.56 16.54 -5.76
N ARG A 324 -10.79 16.24 -5.31
CA ARG A 324 -11.29 16.61 -3.97
C ARG A 324 -11.15 15.45 -3.00
N TYR A 325 -11.01 15.76 -1.71
CA TYR A 325 -10.82 14.78 -0.64
C TYR A 325 -11.94 13.75 -0.60
N SER A 326 -13.21 14.21 -0.57
CA SER A 326 -14.37 13.32 -0.56
C SER A 326 -14.43 12.39 -1.77
N SER A 327 -14.06 12.89 -2.95
CA SER A 327 -14.03 12.07 -4.16
C SER A 327 -12.87 11.07 -4.16
N TRP A 328 -11.75 11.43 -3.55
CA TRP A 328 -10.59 10.56 -3.37
C TRP A 328 -10.92 9.39 -2.44
N THR A 329 -11.49 9.66 -1.26
CA THR A 329 -11.94 8.59 -0.36
C THR A 329 -12.99 7.71 -1.04
N ARG A 330 -13.95 8.31 -1.72
CA ARG A 330 -15.03 7.60 -2.42
C ARG A 330 -14.57 6.78 -3.64
N TRP A 331 -13.39 7.05 -4.19
CA TRP A 331 -12.77 6.20 -5.21
C TRP A 331 -12.03 5.02 -4.59
N LEU A 332 -11.20 5.30 -3.57
CA LEU A 332 -10.35 4.26 -3.01
C LEU A 332 -11.14 3.21 -2.25
N THR A 333 -12.31 3.51 -1.64
CA THR A 333 -12.99 2.48 -0.81
C THR A 333 -13.54 1.37 -1.70
N PRO A 334 -14.20 1.69 -2.83
CA PRO A 334 -14.56 0.69 -3.82
C PRO A 334 -13.35 -0.07 -4.41
N ALA A 335 -12.21 0.57 -4.60
CA ALA A 335 -10.99 -0.10 -5.08
C ALA A 335 -10.44 -1.10 -4.05
N MET A 336 -10.35 -0.70 -2.78
CA MET A 336 -10.00 -1.60 -1.67
C MET A 336 -11.00 -2.75 -1.55
N LEU A 337 -12.31 -2.47 -1.66
CA LEU A 337 -13.35 -3.51 -1.65
C LEU A 337 -13.20 -4.50 -2.81
N ALA A 338 -12.88 -4.02 -4.02
CA ALA A 338 -12.64 -4.87 -5.18
C ALA A 338 -11.45 -5.80 -4.94
N HIS A 339 -10.34 -5.29 -4.41
CA HIS A 339 -9.18 -6.11 -4.09
C HIS A 339 -9.46 -7.07 -2.92
N ALA A 340 -10.12 -6.62 -1.86
CA ALA A 340 -10.54 -7.45 -0.73
C ALA A 340 -11.40 -8.63 -1.17
N PHE A 341 -12.32 -8.41 -2.13
CA PHE A 341 -13.10 -9.48 -2.74
C PHE A 341 -12.20 -10.54 -3.41
N LEU A 342 -11.22 -10.12 -4.21
CA LEU A 342 -10.29 -11.04 -4.87
C LEU A 342 -9.43 -11.81 -3.85
N ALA A 343 -8.94 -11.14 -2.82
CA ALA A 343 -8.14 -11.75 -1.75
C ALA A 343 -8.96 -12.80 -0.97
N ALA A 344 -10.21 -12.48 -0.61
CA ALA A 344 -11.11 -13.39 0.09
C ALA A 344 -11.47 -14.61 -0.77
N VAL A 345 -11.84 -14.42 -2.04
CA VAL A 345 -12.16 -15.54 -2.93
C VAL A 345 -10.95 -16.44 -3.13
N ARG A 346 -9.75 -15.86 -3.31
CA ARG A 346 -8.50 -16.63 -3.37
C ARG A 346 -8.29 -17.45 -2.09
N ALA A 347 -8.42 -16.83 -0.92
CA ALA A 347 -8.24 -17.49 0.37
C ALA A 347 -9.24 -18.64 0.59
N ASP A 348 -10.48 -18.47 0.14
CA ASP A 348 -11.52 -19.50 0.21
C ASP A 348 -11.28 -20.63 -0.79
N GLU A 349 -10.90 -20.32 -2.03
CA GLU A 349 -10.55 -21.32 -3.03
C GLU A 349 -9.36 -22.17 -2.59
N HIS A 350 -8.32 -21.55 -2.02
CA HIS A 350 -7.15 -22.28 -1.51
C HIS A 350 -7.50 -23.18 -0.32
N ALA A 351 -8.46 -22.75 0.51
CA ALA A 351 -8.91 -23.55 1.66
C ALA A 351 -9.80 -24.74 1.24
N ARG A 352 -10.68 -24.56 0.25
CA ARG A 352 -11.61 -25.62 -0.20
C ARG A 352 -10.97 -26.57 -1.21
N HIS A 353 -10.06 -26.06 -2.04
CA HIS A 353 -9.41 -26.79 -3.12
C HIS A 353 -7.89 -26.62 -3.00
N PRO A 354 -7.25 -27.30 -2.02
CA PRO A 354 -5.80 -27.30 -1.93
C PRO A 354 -5.25 -27.89 -3.24
N GLY A 355 -4.60 -27.03 -4.03
CA GLY A 355 -4.03 -27.42 -5.31
C GLY A 355 -2.97 -28.52 -5.13
N PRO A 356 -2.71 -29.33 -6.17
CA PRO A 356 -1.57 -30.24 -6.18
C PRO A 356 -0.29 -29.49 -5.80
N ALA A 357 0.57 -30.09 -4.96
CA ALA A 357 1.75 -29.43 -4.39
C ALA A 357 2.76 -28.94 -5.46
N ASP A 358 2.66 -29.47 -6.68
CA ASP A 358 3.45 -29.20 -7.86
C ASP A 358 2.88 -28.10 -8.78
N LEU A 359 1.65 -27.63 -8.54
CA LEU A 359 1.04 -26.56 -9.33
C LEU A 359 1.05 -25.21 -8.60
N VAL A 360 1.15 -24.14 -9.39
CA VAL A 360 1.05 -22.77 -8.86
C VAL A 360 -0.40 -22.54 -8.40
N PRO A 361 -0.63 -22.17 -7.13
CA PRO A 361 -1.97 -21.85 -6.64
C PRO A 361 -2.55 -20.63 -7.35
N LEU A 362 -3.87 -20.59 -7.50
CA LEU A 362 -4.56 -19.46 -8.15
C LEU A 362 -4.21 -18.13 -7.48
N SER A 363 -3.73 -17.18 -8.28
CA SER A 363 -3.46 -15.79 -7.92
C SER A 363 -4.74 -14.94 -7.98
N CYS A 364 -4.73 -13.78 -7.35
CA CYS A 364 -5.83 -12.81 -7.46
C CYS A 364 -6.12 -12.41 -8.93
N ASN A 365 -5.10 -12.40 -9.79
CA ASN A 365 -5.23 -12.11 -11.22
C ASN A 365 -6.01 -13.23 -11.94
N GLU A 366 -5.72 -14.49 -11.63
CA GLU A 366 -6.46 -15.61 -12.20
C GLU A 366 -7.90 -15.64 -11.69
N ILE A 367 -8.13 -15.39 -10.40
CA ILE A 367 -9.48 -15.23 -9.83
C ILE A 367 -10.25 -14.12 -10.53
N GLN A 368 -9.60 -12.97 -10.78
CA GLN A 368 -10.22 -11.87 -11.54
C GLN A 368 -10.62 -12.30 -12.95
N ARG A 369 -9.72 -12.98 -13.69
CA ARG A 369 -10.02 -13.47 -15.05
C ARG A 369 -11.18 -14.47 -15.06
N LEU A 370 -11.22 -15.38 -14.09
CA LEU A 370 -12.32 -16.34 -13.93
C LEU A 370 -13.64 -15.61 -13.60
N PHE A 371 -13.61 -14.64 -12.71
CA PHE A 371 -14.78 -13.81 -12.36
C PHE A 371 -15.33 -13.06 -13.58
N ILE A 372 -14.45 -12.46 -14.39
CA ILE A 372 -14.85 -11.78 -15.63
C ILE A 372 -15.47 -12.78 -16.62
N THR A 373 -14.84 -13.94 -16.81
CA THR A 373 -15.30 -14.97 -17.76
C THR A 373 -16.66 -15.53 -17.36
N GLY A 374 -16.87 -15.86 -16.07
CA GLY A 374 -18.14 -16.37 -15.56
C GLY A 374 -19.29 -15.36 -15.62
N ARG A 375 -19.01 -14.07 -15.80
CA ARG A 375 -20.01 -13.01 -15.96
C ARG A 375 -20.29 -12.63 -17.40
N ARG A 376 -19.52 -13.12 -18.38
CA ARG A 376 -19.89 -12.94 -19.78
C ARG A 376 -21.21 -13.69 -20.01
N PRO A 377 -22.27 -13.05 -20.53
CA PRO A 377 -23.44 -13.79 -20.95
C PRO A 377 -23.00 -14.86 -21.96
N ALA A 378 -23.50 -16.08 -21.84
CA ALA A 378 -23.30 -17.11 -22.85
C ALA A 378 -23.69 -16.49 -24.21
N SER A 379 -22.76 -16.44 -25.16
CA SER A 379 -23.01 -15.84 -26.47
C SER A 379 -24.34 -16.36 -27.03
N PRO A 380 -25.27 -15.49 -27.45
CA PRO A 380 -26.40 -15.94 -28.25
C PRO A 380 -25.81 -16.59 -29.50
N ARG A 381 -26.19 -17.84 -29.81
CA ARG A 381 -25.89 -18.47 -31.09
C ARG A 381 -26.33 -17.51 -32.19
N HIS A 382 -25.38 -16.86 -32.86
CA HIS A 382 -25.68 -15.89 -33.90
C HIS A 382 -26.31 -16.60 -35.10
N GLY A 383 -27.57 -16.26 -35.40
CA GLY A 383 -28.11 -16.37 -36.76
C GLY A 383 -27.36 -15.40 -37.70
N PRO A 384 -27.51 -15.54 -39.03
CA PRO A 384 -26.60 -14.95 -40.00
C PRO A 384 -26.67 -13.41 -39.97
N PRO A 385 -25.55 -12.72 -40.26
CA PRO A 385 -25.43 -11.28 -40.07
C PRO A 385 -26.19 -10.52 -41.16
N THR A 386 -27.06 -9.60 -40.75
CA THR A 386 -27.65 -8.61 -41.66
C THR A 386 -26.94 -7.26 -41.53
N ARG A 387 -26.38 -6.81 -42.66
CA ARG A 387 -25.89 -5.47 -43.04
C ARG A 387 -24.72 -4.84 -42.28
N LEU A 388 -23.53 -4.98 -42.90
CA LEU A 388 -22.39 -4.07 -42.79
C LEU A 388 -22.74 -2.67 -43.33
N VAL A 389 -22.41 -1.62 -42.57
CA VAL A 389 -22.26 -0.25 -43.07
C VAL A 389 -20.82 -0.04 -43.51
N ARG A 390 -20.62 0.48 -44.72
CA ARG A 390 -19.33 0.68 -45.39
C ARG A 390 -18.65 1.96 -44.85
N LEU A 391 -17.57 1.83 -44.09
CA LEU A 391 -16.67 2.95 -43.77
C LEU A 391 -15.68 3.15 -44.92
N ALA A 392 -15.51 4.41 -45.34
CA ALA A 392 -14.58 4.82 -46.40
C ALA A 392 -13.11 4.67 -45.96
N ALA A 393 -12.24 4.29 -46.91
CA ALA A 393 -10.81 4.08 -46.68
C ALA A 393 -10.02 5.42 -46.65
N PRO A 394 -8.97 5.54 -45.82
CA PRO A 394 -8.05 6.68 -45.87
C PRO A 394 -7.05 6.55 -47.04
N PRO A 395 -6.50 7.66 -47.57
CA PRO A 395 -5.58 7.61 -48.70
C PRO A 395 -4.17 7.11 -48.30
N SER A 396 -3.58 6.29 -49.16
CA SER A 396 -2.21 5.77 -49.03
C SER A 396 -1.16 6.86 -49.21
N GLY A 397 -0.40 7.16 -48.16
CA GLY A 397 0.89 7.86 -48.25
C GLY A 397 2.03 6.86 -48.11
N ALA A 398 2.91 6.78 -49.09
CA ALA A 398 4.09 5.92 -49.08
C ALA A 398 5.10 6.38 -48.00
N ILE A 399 5.51 5.49 -47.11
CA ILE A 399 6.66 5.70 -46.21
C ILE A 399 7.79 4.78 -46.68
N THR A 400 8.86 5.43 -47.12
CA THR A 400 10.12 4.84 -47.58
C THR A 400 10.82 4.11 -46.43
N HIS A 401 11.20 2.84 -46.63
CA HIS A 401 12.04 2.08 -45.71
C HIS A 401 13.47 2.65 -45.68
N GLN A 402 13.98 2.96 -44.49
CA GLN A 402 15.42 3.01 -44.20
C GLN A 402 15.73 2.30 -42.87
N PRO A 403 16.92 1.68 -42.74
CA PRO A 403 17.17 0.56 -41.82
C PRO A 403 17.58 0.98 -40.39
N LEU A 404 17.32 0.07 -39.45
CA LEU A 404 17.69 0.14 -38.03
C LEU A 404 19.21 0.25 -37.80
N PRO A 405 19.68 1.09 -36.87
CA PRO A 405 21.00 0.93 -36.27
C PRO A 405 20.95 -0.12 -35.15
N SER A 406 22.01 -0.92 -35.08
CA SER A 406 22.25 -1.97 -34.09
C SER A 406 23.03 -1.47 -32.87
N THR A 407 22.96 -2.27 -31.79
CA THR A 407 23.65 -2.18 -30.48
C THR A 407 22.96 -1.22 -29.48
N SER A 408 22.76 -1.56 -28.20
CA SER A 408 23.54 -2.39 -27.28
C SER A 408 22.67 -2.84 -26.10
N ARG A 409 23.14 -3.88 -25.40
CA ARG A 409 22.56 -4.54 -24.21
C ARG A 409 21.92 -3.56 -23.20
N SER A 410 20.63 -3.73 -22.92
CA SER A 410 20.00 -3.17 -21.71
C SER A 410 20.44 -4.00 -20.49
N PRO A 411 20.96 -3.39 -19.42
CA PRO A 411 21.26 -4.10 -18.19
C PRO A 411 19.97 -4.40 -17.40
N ASP A 412 20.04 -5.50 -16.66
CA ASP A 412 19.04 -6.04 -15.76
C ASP A 412 18.21 -4.99 -15.01
N MET A 413 16.90 -5.18 -15.06
CA MET A 413 15.93 -4.50 -14.21
C MET A 413 16.16 -4.92 -12.74
N LYS A 414 17.02 -4.17 -12.04
CA LYS A 414 17.19 -4.27 -10.59
C LYS A 414 16.00 -3.63 -9.89
N ILE A 415 15.23 -4.45 -9.19
CA ILE A 415 14.32 -3.99 -8.13
C ILE A 415 15.21 -3.50 -6.99
N THR A 416 15.43 -2.19 -6.91
CA THR A 416 16.14 -1.55 -5.80
C THR A 416 15.15 -1.40 -4.64
N ILE A 417 15.38 -2.13 -3.56
CA ILE A 417 14.74 -1.86 -2.27
C ILE A 417 15.54 -0.69 -1.67
N CYS A 418 15.03 0.53 -1.80
CA CYS A 418 15.69 1.71 -1.24
C CYS A 418 15.58 1.70 0.30
N THR A 419 16.70 1.49 0.98
CA THR A 419 16.95 2.04 2.32
C THR A 419 17.21 3.54 2.19
N TRP A 420 16.58 4.36 3.01
CA TRP A 420 16.71 5.81 2.93
C TRP A 420 17.98 6.30 3.65
N SER A 421 18.63 7.31 3.07
CA SER A 421 19.69 8.09 3.69
C SER A 421 19.15 9.52 3.87
N THR A 422 19.07 9.98 5.12
CA THR A 422 18.68 11.35 5.45
C THR A 422 19.89 12.28 5.39
N ASP A 423 20.02 13.04 4.31
CA ASP A 423 20.76 14.31 4.33
C ASP A 423 19.74 15.45 4.45
N LEU A 424 19.55 15.93 5.68
CA LEU A 424 18.88 17.21 5.95
C LEU A 424 19.94 18.31 5.92
N GLY A 425 20.00 19.03 4.80
CA GLY A 425 20.81 20.25 4.68
C GLY A 425 20.31 21.32 5.65
N MET A 426 21.13 21.66 6.64
CA MET A 426 20.95 22.85 7.48
C MET A 426 21.27 24.12 6.67
N PRO A 427 20.51 25.23 6.84
CA PRO A 427 20.78 26.48 6.14
C PRO A 427 22.08 27.13 6.65
N GLY A 428 22.94 27.54 5.71
CA GLY A 428 24.28 28.08 5.96
C GLY A 428 24.30 29.41 6.71
N ALA A 429 25.33 29.55 7.56
CA ALA A 429 25.73 30.79 8.22
C ALA A 429 26.26 31.82 7.18
N PRO A 430 26.13 33.13 7.43
CA PRO A 430 26.54 34.18 6.49
C PRO A 430 28.06 34.39 6.47
N PRO A 431 28.63 34.88 5.36
CA PRO A 431 30.08 34.97 5.18
C PRO A 431 30.72 36.12 5.96
N GLU A 432 31.88 35.82 6.56
CA GLU A 432 32.81 36.78 7.17
C GLU A 432 33.31 37.80 6.14
N ARG A 433 33.26 39.08 6.52
CA ARG A 433 33.92 40.18 5.82
C ARG A 433 35.42 40.12 6.12
N THR A 434 36.24 39.89 5.11
CA THR A 434 37.66 40.21 5.12
C THR A 434 37.84 41.73 5.18
N ARG A 435 38.56 42.20 6.21
CA ARG A 435 39.10 43.55 6.29
C ARG A 435 40.32 43.67 5.38
N ALA A 436 40.41 44.79 4.65
CA ALA A 436 41.64 45.55 4.56
C ALA A 436 41.53 46.71 5.57
#